data_AF-A0A438B6I0-F1
#
_entry.id   AF-A0A438B6I0-F1
#
_cell.length_a   1.000
_cell.length_b   1.000
_cell.length_c   1.000
_cell.angle_alpha   90.00
_cell.angle_beta   90.00
_cell.angle_gamma   90.00
#
_symmetry.space_group_name_H-M   'P 1'
#
loop_
_entity.id
_entity.type
_entity.pdbx_description
1 polymer ?
#
loop_
_entity_poly.entity_id
_entity_poly.type
_entity_poly.pdbx_seq_one_letter_code
_entity_poly.pdbx_strand_id
1 'polypeptide(L)'
;MDTDSVAGILRAKLADQPLVKRYANTATAAVMAVVAVLWMVLSVGVDVPSGVTTGVLVLISVATAVGVKFTPNGVTARQIDEIEKFAERRG
;
A
#
# COMPACT_ATOMS: atom_id res chain seq x y z
N MET A 1 8.56 -25.30 14.86
CA MET A 1 7.99 -23.96 14.66
C MET A 1 6.77 -23.90 15.54
N ASP A 2 6.71 -22.99 16.50
CA ASP A 2 5.58 -22.91 17.44
C ASP A 2 4.36 -22.35 16.69
N THR A 3 3.57 -23.24 16.08
CA THR A 3 2.33 -22.92 15.37
C THR A 3 1.11 -22.90 16.29
N ASP A 4 1.32 -23.14 17.58
CA ASP A 4 0.23 -23.24 18.55
C ASP A 4 -0.27 -21.84 18.97
N SER A 5 0.49 -20.79 18.63
CA SER A 5 0.12 -19.39 18.84
C SER A 5 -0.26 -18.66 17.55
N VAL A 6 -1.16 -17.67 17.66
CA VAL A 6 -1.56 -16.79 16.54
C VAL A 6 -0.35 -16.06 15.95
N ALA A 7 0.59 -15.64 16.79
CA ALA A 7 1.84 -15.00 16.34
C ALA A 7 2.70 -15.98 15.51
N GLY A 8 2.80 -17.25 15.94
CA GLY A 8 3.47 -18.31 15.21
C GLY A 8 2.91 -18.58 13.81
N ILE A 9 1.58 -18.64 13.70
CA ILE A 9 0.88 -18.79 12.41
C ILE A 9 1.15 -17.60 11.49
N LEU A 10 1.11 -16.38 12.02
CA LEU A 10 1.38 -15.17 11.23
C LEU A 10 2.84 -15.10 10.78
N ARG A 11 3.80 -15.55 11.60
CA ARG A 11 5.21 -15.68 11.19
C ARG A 11 5.40 -16.67 10.06
N ALA A 12 4.74 -17.83 10.13
CA ALA A 12 4.73 -18.81 9.06
C ALA A 12 4.28 -18.18 7.74
N LYS A 13 3.14 -17.47 7.80
CA LYS A 13 2.53 -16.82 6.64
C LYS A 13 3.36 -15.66 6.11
N LEU A 14 4.03 -14.89 6.97
CA LEU A 14 4.94 -13.83 6.57
C LEU A 14 6.17 -14.39 5.82
N ALA A 15 6.68 -15.56 6.23
CA ALA A 15 7.81 -16.20 5.59
C ALA A 15 7.44 -16.83 4.22
N ASP A 16 6.24 -17.38 4.10
CA ASP A 16 5.78 -18.07 2.89
C ASP A 16 5.16 -17.14 1.83
N GLN A 17 4.62 -15.98 2.24
CA GLN A 17 3.93 -15.11 1.30
C GLN A 17 4.87 -14.48 0.25
N PRO A 18 4.44 -14.31 -1.01
CA PRO A 18 5.19 -13.59 -2.02
C PRO A 18 5.48 -12.14 -1.61
N LEU A 19 6.66 -11.62 -1.97
CA LEU A 19 7.07 -10.23 -1.67
C LEU A 19 6.06 -9.19 -2.15
N VAL A 20 5.42 -9.42 -3.31
CA VAL A 20 4.36 -8.55 -3.82
C VAL A 20 3.19 -8.43 -2.85
N LYS A 21 2.82 -9.49 -2.11
CA LYS A 21 1.76 -9.39 -1.10
C LYS A 21 2.20 -8.54 0.08
N ARG A 22 3.50 -8.54 0.44
CA ARG A 22 4.03 -7.72 1.53
C ARG A 22 3.96 -6.21 1.24
N TYR A 23 4.07 -5.83 -0.04
CA TYR A 23 4.14 -4.44 -0.48
C TYR A 23 3.04 -4.08 -1.50
N ALA A 24 1.91 -4.78 -1.47
CA ALA A 24 0.84 -4.64 -2.44
C ALA A 24 0.35 -3.18 -2.56
N ASN A 25 0.12 -2.50 -1.44
CA ASN A 25 -0.33 -1.10 -1.46
C ASN A 25 0.74 -0.14 -2.01
N THR A 26 2.01 -0.49 -1.81
CA THR A 26 3.14 0.32 -2.26
C THR A 26 3.29 0.18 -3.76
N ALA A 27 3.08 -1.03 -4.30
CA ALA A 27 3.00 -1.25 -5.74
C ALA A 27 1.86 -0.45 -6.37
N THR A 28 0.67 -0.45 -5.77
CA THR A 28 -0.46 0.38 -6.23
C THR A 28 -0.12 1.86 -6.22
N ALA A 29 0.47 2.36 -5.13
CA ALA A 29 0.90 3.76 -5.04
C ALA A 29 1.96 4.11 -6.11
N ALA A 30 2.92 3.21 -6.36
CA ALA A 30 3.93 3.40 -7.39
C ALA A 30 3.33 3.48 -8.79
N VAL A 31 2.36 2.62 -9.12
CA VAL A 31 1.63 2.67 -10.40
C VAL A 31 0.90 4.01 -10.55
N MET A 32 0.20 4.45 -9.50
CA MET A 32 -0.49 5.74 -9.55
C MET A 32 0.47 6.94 -9.64
N ALA A 33 1.65 6.85 -9.03
CA ALA A 33 2.69 7.85 -9.20
C ALA A 33 3.17 7.92 -10.66
N VAL A 34 3.34 6.78 -11.33
CA VAL A 34 3.66 6.74 -12.77
C VAL A 34 2.55 7.39 -13.59
N VAL A 35 1.28 7.11 -13.29
CA VAL A 35 0.13 7.77 -13.94
C VAL A 35 0.18 9.29 -13.75
N ALA A 36 0.49 9.77 -12.53
CA ALA A 36 0.63 11.19 -12.24
C ALA A 36 1.75 11.85 -13.06
N VAL A 37 2.91 11.19 -13.17
CA VAL A 37 4.05 11.67 -13.95
C VAL A 37 3.70 11.73 -15.43
N LEU A 38 3.06 10.69 -15.98
CA LEU A 38 2.62 10.66 -17.37
C LEU A 38 1.63 11.79 -17.66
N TRP A 39 0.67 12.02 -16.76
CA TRP A 39 -0.25 13.16 -16.88
C TRP A 39 0.50 14.49 -16.91
N MET A 40 1.46 14.69 -16.02
CA MET A 40 2.24 15.93 -15.97
C MET A 40 3.02 16.15 -17.27
N VAL A 41 3.72 15.13 -17.77
CA VAL A 41 4.48 15.22 -19.03
C VAL A 41 3.56 15.54 -20.22
N LEU A 42 2.41 14.87 -20.32
CA LEU A 42 1.44 15.13 -21.38
C LEU A 42 0.85 16.54 -21.28
N SER A 43 0.55 17.01 -20.07
CA SER A 43 -0.04 18.34 -19.85
C SER A 43 0.86 19.48 -20.32
N VAL A 44 2.18 19.31 -20.23
CA VAL A 44 3.17 20.25 -20.76
C VAL A 44 3.22 20.22 -22.29
N GLY A 45 3.04 19.05 -22.91
CA GLY A 45 3.13 18.89 -24.36
C GLY A 45 1.93 19.41 -25.15
N VAL A 46 0.77 19.61 -24.50
CA VAL A 46 -0.49 20.00 -25.17
C VAL A 46 -1.15 21.26 -24.60
N ASP A 47 -0.39 22.10 -23.88
CA ASP A 47 -0.85 23.38 -23.31
C ASP A 47 -2.20 23.29 -22.56
N VAL A 48 -2.30 22.32 -21.65
CA VAL A 48 -3.53 22.12 -20.86
C VAL A 48 -3.74 23.29 -19.91
N PRO A 49 -4.96 23.88 -19.82
CA PRO A 49 -5.27 24.93 -18.86
C PRO A 49 -4.96 24.50 -17.42
N SER A 50 -4.33 25.40 -16.64
CA SER A 50 -3.83 25.11 -15.29
C SER A 50 -4.88 24.54 -14.32
N GLY A 51 -6.12 25.00 -14.44
CA GLY A 51 -7.25 24.46 -13.65
C GLY A 51 -7.55 23.00 -13.96
N VAL A 52 -7.46 22.59 -15.23
CA VAL A 52 -7.66 21.19 -15.64
C VAL A 52 -6.50 20.32 -15.18
N THR A 53 -5.25 20.79 -15.36
CA THR A 53 -4.05 20.10 -14.88
C THR A 53 -4.14 19.82 -13.38
N THR A 54 -4.49 20.83 -12.60
CA THR A 54 -4.63 20.73 -11.14
C THR A 54 -5.78 19.80 -10.76
N GLY A 55 -6.95 19.94 -11.41
CA GLY A 55 -8.11 19.09 -11.15
C GLY A 55 -7.82 17.60 -11.36
N VAL A 56 -7.12 17.25 -12.44
CA VAL A 56 -6.74 15.86 -12.71
C VAL A 56 -5.73 15.34 -11.69
N LEU A 57 -4.76 16.14 -11.25
CA LEU A 57 -3.82 15.73 -10.19
C LEU A 57 -4.53 15.48 -8.84
N VAL A 58 -5.55 16.27 -8.51
CA VAL A 58 -6.40 16.03 -7.33
C VAL A 58 -7.15 14.70 -7.47
N LEU A 59 -7.74 14.43 -8.64
CA LEU A 59 -8.42 13.16 -8.90
C LEU A 59 -7.48 11.96 -8.80
N ILE A 60 -6.26 12.06 -9.36
CA ILE A 60 -5.24 11.03 -9.25
C ILE A 60 -4.86 10.78 -7.79
N SER A 61 -4.75 11.84 -6.99
CA SER A 61 -4.44 11.73 -5.55
C SER A 61 -5.55 10.99 -4.79
N VAL A 62 -6.81 11.32 -5.04
CA VAL A 62 -7.96 10.60 -4.46
C VAL A 62 -7.98 9.14 -4.92
N ALA A 63 -7.79 8.89 -6.21
CA ALA A 63 -7.71 7.54 -6.76
C ALA A 63 -6.56 6.72 -6.16
N THR A 64 -5.43 7.36 -5.84
CA THR A 64 -4.31 6.73 -5.15
C THR A 64 -4.70 6.29 -3.75
N ALA A 65 -5.32 7.16 -2.97
CA ALA A 65 -5.78 6.83 -1.61
C ALA A 65 -6.81 5.69 -1.62
N VAL A 66 -7.75 5.73 -2.57
CA VAL A 66 -8.73 4.66 -2.80
C VAL A 66 -8.04 3.36 -3.18
N GLY A 67 -7.12 3.38 -4.15
CA GLY A 67 -6.35 2.23 -4.58
C GLY A 67 -5.60 1.58 -3.42
N VAL A 68 -4.84 2.37 -2.65
CA VAL A 68 -4.11 1.91 -1.45
C VAL A 68 -5.03 1.22 -0.45
N LYS A 69 -6.22 1.78 -0.21
CA LYS A 69 -7.22 1.20 0.70
C LYS A 69 -7.74 -0.15 0.18
N PHE A 70 -7.96 -0.28 -1.12
CA PHE A 70 -8.48 -1.50 -1.74
C PHE A 70 -7.41 -2.55 -2.08
N THR A 71 -6.12 -2.21 -1.94
CA THR A 71 -5.00 -3.15 -2.09
C THR A 71 -4.21 -3.27 -0.80
N PRO A 72 -4.80 -3.80 0.29
CA PRO A 72 -4.08 -3.92 1.55
C PRO A 72 -2.86 -4.85 1.42
N ASN A 73 -1.82 -4.56 2.18
CA ASN A 73 -0.70 -5.48 2.32
C ASN A 73 -1.18 -6.79 2.98
N GLY A 74 -0.48 -7.88 2.67
CA GLY A 74 -0.56 -9.14 3.39
C GLY A 74 -0.01 -9.00 4.82
N VAL A 75 0.41 -10.12 5.41
CA VAL A 75 0.95 -10.09 6.77
C VAL A 75 2.23 -9.25 6.78
N THR A 76 2.39 -8.42 7.81
CA THR A 76 3.60 -7.60 8.00
C THR A 76 4.24 -7.91 9.35
N ALA A 77 5.56 -7.75 9.44
CA ALA A 77 6.30 -7.94 10.69
C ALA A 77 5.73 -7.06 11.82
N ARG A 78 5.38 -5.81 11.49
CA ARG A 78 4.77 -4.86 12.44
C ARG A 78 3.47 -5.38 13.05
N GLN A 79 2.60 -6.02 12.26
CA GLN A 79 1.35 -6.61 12.79
C GLN A 79 1.64 -7.74 13.78
N ILE A 80 2.66 -8.55 13.53
CA ILE A 80 3.06 -9.64 14.43
C ILE A 80 3.55 -9.03 15.75
N ASP A 81 4.46 -8.05 15.68
CA ASP A 81 5.00 -7.36 16.86
C ASP A 81 3.90 -6.68 17.70
N GLU A 82 2.90 -6.07 17.04
CA GLU A 82 1.77 -5.43 17.72
C GLU A 82 0.86 -6.44 18.43
N ILE A 83 0.65 -7.62 17.84
CA ILE A 83 -0.13 -8.71 18.43
C ILE A 83 0.61 -9.30 19.64
N GLU A 84 1.92 -9.52 19.55
CA GLU A 84 2.71 -10.03 20.67
C GLU A 84 2.70 -9.06 21.84
N LYS A 85 2.98 -7.78 21.59
CA LYS A 85 2.88 -6.74 22.63
C LYS A 85 1.48 -6.65 23.23
N PHE A 86 0.44 -6.91 22.44
CA PHE A 86 -0.93 -6.95 22.96
C PHE A 86 -1.16 -8.16 23.86
N ALA A 87 -0.67 -9.34 23.48
CA ALA A 87 -0.77 -10.55 24.27
C ALA A 87 0.00 -10.44 25.60
N GLU A 88 1.23 -9.91 25.56
CA GLU A 88 2.07 -9.65 26.75
C GLU A 88 1.42 -8.69 27.76
N ARG A 89 0.62 -7.73 27.28
CA ARG A 89 -0.09 -6.77 28.16
C ARG A 89 -1.33 -7.35 28.83
N ARG A 90 -1.81 -8.52 28.40
CA ARG A 90 -3.13 -9.07 28.80
C ARG A 90 -3.04 -10.45 29.45
N GLY A 91 -1.91 -11.14 29.33
CA GLY A 91 -1.55 -12.31 30.12
C GLY A 91 -0.85 -11.91 31.42
#